data_AF-A0A7Y4UGY7-F1
#
_entry.id   AF-A0A7Y4UGY7-F1
#
_cell.length_a   1.000
_cell.length_b   1.000
_cell.length_c   1.000
_cell.angle_alpha   90.00
_cell.angle_beta   90.00
_cell.angle_gamma   90.00
#
_symmetry.space_group_name_H-M   'P 1'
#
loop_
_entity.id
_entity.type
_entity.pdbx_description
1 polymer ?
#
loop_
_entity_poly.entity_id
_entity_poly.type
_entity_poly.pdbx_seq_one_letter_code
_entity_poly.pdbx_strand_id
1 'polypeptide(L)' 'AEFKMEGMENLEGLMLAIIKFRFVLHTPTPIKESNADFVINGKSALWDCSLAAFAKEKKPIEMKATF' A
#
# COMPACT_ATOMS: atom_id res chain seq x y z
N ALA A 1 -27.13 -31.96 -2.75
CA ALA A 1 -25.95 -31.40 -3.44
C ALA A 1 -25.16 -30.65 -2.38
N GLU A 2 -23.96 -31.12 -2.06
CA GLU A 2 -23.04 -30.38 -1.18
C GLU A 2 -22.64 -29.09 -1.93
N PHE A 3 -23.09 -27.95 -1.43
CA PHE A 3 -22.62 -26.65 -1.91
C PHE A 3 -21.16 -26.53 -1.47
N LYS A 4 -20.24 -26.76 -2.40
CA LYS A 4 -18.81 -26.58 -2.16
C LYS A 4 -18.55 -25.14 -1.75
N MET A 5 -18.06 -24.96 -0.52
CA MET A 5 -17.66 -23.67 0.07
C MET A 5 -16.40 -23.04 -0.57
N GLU A 6 -15.90 -23.59 -1.69
CA GLU A 6 -14.66 -23.15 -2.36
C GLU A 6 -14.74 -21.71 -2.93
N GLY A 7 -15.93 -21.13 -3.07
CA GLY A 7 -16.12 -19.77 -3.59
C GLY A 7 -16.03 -18.63 -2.55
N MET A 8 -16.19 -18.94 -1.25
CA MET A 8 -16.27 -17.91 -0.20
C MET A 8 -14.89 -17.35 0.18
N GLU A 9 -13.86 -18.18 0.24
CA GLU A 9 -12.49 -17.74 0.59
C GLU A 9 -11.92 -16.76 -0.44
N ASN A 10 -12.19 -17.00 -1.73
CA ASN A 10 -11.79 -16.09 -2.80
C ASN A 10 -12.57 -14.77 -2.76
N LEU A 11 -13.84 -14.80 -2.35
CA LEU A 11 -14.66 -13.60 -2.20
C LEU A 11 -14.17 -12.73 -1.04
N GLU A 12 -13.79 -13.32 0.09
CA GLU A 12 -13.21 -12.60 1.22
C GLU A 12 -11.89 -11.91 0.85
N GLY A 13 -10.99 -12.61 0.14
CA GLY A 13 -9.75 -12.02 -0.38
C GLY A 13 -9.99 -10.86 -1.34
N LEU A 14 -10.99 -10.96 -2.21
CA LEU A 14 -11.41 -9.87 -3.12
C LEU A 14 -11.98 -8.67 -2.35
N MET A 15 -12.81 -8.91 -1.33
CA MET A 15 -13.39 -7.84 -0.50
C MET A 15 -12.31 -7.07 0.26
N LEU A 16 -11.28 -7.76 0.77
CA LEU A 16 -10.13 -7.12 1.41
C LEU A 16 -9.27 -6.34 0.41
N ALA A 17 -9.25 -6.73 -0.87
CA ALA A 17 -8.52 -5.99 -1.90
C ALA A 17 -9.21 -4.67 -2.29
N ILE A 18 -10.52 -4.52 -2.05
CA ILE A 18 -11.28 -3.28 -2.32
C ILE A 18 -10.88 -2.17 -1.35
N ILE A 19 -10.59 -2.51 -0.09
CA ILE A 19 -10.16 -1.54 0.91
C ILE A 19 -8.72 -1.13 0.57
N LYS A 20 -8.52 0.15 0.28
CA LYS A 20 -7.21 0.72 -0.04
C LYS A 20 -6.80 1.75 1.01
N PHE A 21 -5.54 1.73 1.36
CA PHE A 21 -4.89 2.75 2.16
C PHE A 21 -3.90 3.52 1.30
N ARG A 22 -3.85 4.82 1.56
CA ARG A 22 -2.93 5.73 0.91
C ARG A 22 -2.21 6.50 2.00
N PHE A 23 -0.90 6.33 2.06
CA PHE A 23 -0.04 7.13 2.92
C PHE A 23 0.60 8.22 2.08
N VAL A 24 0.47 9.46 2.53
CA VAL A 24 1.03 10.63 1.85
C VAL A 24 1.96 11.34 2.81
N LEU A 25 3.20 11.56 2.38
CA LEU A 25 4.17 12.35 3.12
C LEU A 25 4.53 13.59 2.31
N HIS A 26 4.44 14.75 2.94
CA HIS A 26 4.91 16.02 2.38
C HIS A 26 6.17 16.47 3.12
N THR A 27 7.23 16.76 2.36
CA THR A 27 8.52 17.21 2.92
C THR A 27 8.85 18.63 2.44
N PRO A 28 9.43 19.47 3.31
CA PRO A 28 9.89 20.80 2.90
C PRO A 28 11.12 20.71 1.96
N THR A 29 11.95 19.69 2.16
CA THR A 29 13.17 19.40 1.39
C THR A 29 12.91 18.37 0.28
N PRO A 30 13.71 18.37 -0.81
CA PRO A 30 13.59 17.35 -1.86
C PRO A 30 13.85 15.94 -1.34
N ILE A 31 13.00 14.99 -1.76
CA ILE A 31 13.13 13.56 -1.49
C ILE A 31 14.21 13.01 -2.41
N LYS A 32 15.27 12.45 -1.82
CA LYS A 32 16.39 11.87 -2.57
C LYS A 32 16.23 10.37 -2.80
N GLU A 33 15.76 9.63 -1.78
CA GLU A 33 15.54 8.19 -1.85
C GLU A 33 14.32 7.80 -0.99
N SER A 34 13.41 7.02 -1.57
CA SER A 34 12.19 6.54 -0.91
C SER A 34 11.71 5.26 -1.60
N ASN A 35 11.05 4.38 -0.85
CA ASN A 35 10.35 3.21 -1.39
C ASN A 35 8.87 3.49 -1.75
N ALA A 36 8.52 4.77 -1.88
CA ALA A 36 7.21 5.24 -2.31
C ALA A 36 6.86 4.70 -3.70
N ASP A 37 5.59 4.40 -3.91
CA ASP A 37 5.08 4.01 -5.22
C ASP A 37 5.11 5.22 -6.18
N PHE A 38 4.93 6.43 -5.63
CA PHE A 38 5.05 7.67 -6.39
C PHE A 38 5.79 8.76 -5.61
N VAL A 39 6.63 9.52 -6.31
CA VAL A 39 7.19 10.78 -5.82
C VAL A 39 6.68 11.91 -6.72
N ILE A 40 5.94 12.86 -6.15
CA ILE A 40 5.30 13.98 -6.84
C ILE A 40 6.05 15.27 -6.53
N ASN A 41 6.42 16.00 -7.58
CA ASN A 41 7.14 17.28 -7.50
C ASN A 41 8.43 17.21 -6.64
N GLY A 42 9.01 16.02 -6.50
CA GLY A 42 10.21 15.78 -5.69
C GLY A 42 10.05 16.02 -4.19
N LYS A 43 8.84 16.31 -3.68
CA LYS A 43 8.59 16.71 -2.28
C LYS A 43 7.41 16.01 -1.63
N SER A 44 6.63 15.27 -2.40
CA SER A 44 5.55 14.45 -1.85
C SER A 44 5.80 13.00 -2.21
N ALA A 45 5.73 12.11 -1.24
CA ALA A 45 5.82 10.66 -1.45
C ALA A 45 4.46 10.02 -1.15
N LEU A 46 4.10 9.03 -1.97
CA LEU A 46 2.83 8.31 -1.90
C LEU A 46 3.09 6.82 -1.82
N TRP A 47 2.44 6.15 -0.87
CA TRP A 47 2.35 4.70 -0.80
C TRP A 47 0.90 4.29 -0.91
N ASP A 48 0.58 3.48 -1.91
CA ASP A 48 -0.74 2.91 -2.14
C ASP A 48 -0.69 1.41 -1.85
N CYS A 49 -1.50 0.95 -0.89
CA CYS A 49 -1.63 -0.48 -0.61
C CYS A 49 -3.09 -0.87 -0.45
N SER A 50 -3.47 -2.05 -0.93
CA SER A 50 -4.74 -2.66 -0.52
C SER A 50 -4.58 -3.30 0.86
N LEU A 51 -5.68 -3.43 1.61
CA LEU A 51 -5.66 -4.12 2.91
C LEU A 51 -5.17 -5.56 2.75
N ALA A 52 -5.55 -6.24 1.67
CA ALA A 52 -5.04 -7.57 1.33
C ALA A 52 -3.51 -7.59 1.15
N ALA A 53 -2.95 -6.63 0.41
CA ALA A 53 -1.50 -6.52 0.21
C ALA A 53 -0.78 -6.15 1.51
N PHE A 54 -1.35 -5.23 2.31
CA PHE A 54 -0.81 -4.83 3.59
C PHE A 54 -0.74 -6.01 4.58
N ALA A 55 -1.83 -6.78 4.70
CA ALA A 55 -1.90 -7.94 5.57
C ALA A 55 -0.88 -9.02 5.21
N LYS A 56 -0.57 -9.17 3.91
CA LYS A 56 0.36 -10.17 3.41
C LYS A 56 1.82 -9.73 3.44
N GLU A 57 2.12 -8.55 2.90
CA GLU A 57 3.50 -8.12 2.63
C GLU A 57 4.09 -7.27 3.74
N LYS A 58 3.24 -6.66 4.60
CA LYS A 58 3.66 -5.73 5.66
C LYS A 58 4.72 -4.73 5.17
N LYS A 59 4.56 -4.24 3.93
CA LYS A 59 5.54 -3.37 3.25
C LYS A 59 5.90 -2.21 4.19
N PRO A 60 7.18 -2.07 4.59
CA PRO A 60 7.59 -0.98 5.44
C PRO A 60 7.50 0.34 4.67
N ILE A 61 7.11 1.43 5.33
CA ILE A 61 7.13 2.78 4.77
C ILE A 61 8.48 3.39 5.14
N GLU A 62 9.37 3.56 4.16
CA GLU A 62 10.76 3.98 4.41
C GLU A 62 11.13 5.22 3.60
N MET A 63 11.84 6.14 4.25
CA MET A 63 12.44 7.33 3.63
C MET A 63 13.83 7.54 4.19
N LYS A 64 14.82 7.74 3.31
CA LYS A 64 16.14 8.24 3.72
C LYS A 64 16.19 9.75 3.49
N ALA A 65 16.03 10.51 4.56
CA ALA A 65 16.37 11.93 4.55
C ALA A 65 17.87 12.07 4.80
N THR A 66 18.62 12.54 3.81
CA THR A 66 19.98 13.04 4.04
C THR A 66 19.91 14.55 4.14
N PHE A 67 20.17 15.06 5.34
CA PHE A 67 20.39 16.46 5.65
C PHE A 67 21.72 16.95 5.10
#